data_AF-A0A7K1JQV4-F1
#
_entry.id   AF-A0A7K1JQV4-F1
#
_cell.length_a   1.000
_cell.length_b   1.000
_cell.length_c   1.000
_cell.angle_alpha   90.00
_cell.angle_beta   90.00
_cell.angle_gamma   90.00
#
_symmetry.space_group_name_H-M   'P 1'
#
loop_
_entity.id
_entity.type
_entity.pdbx_description
1 polymer ?
#
loop_
_entity_poly.entity_id
_entity_poly.type
_entity_poly.pdbx_seq_one_letter_code
_entity_poly.pdbx_strand_id
1 'polypeptide(L)'
;MPQKFEFDPYELHDHAGQIESAATGLREAHDAAHLALSQSARGLGGGAAAAALAGRLSDWERETAQMDTEQVEHAQNHRGSLAKYLEQEGKNATNLNHAVR
;
A
#
# COMPACT_ATOMS: atom_id res chain seq x y z
N MET A 1 3.29 -17.47 32.92
CA MET A 1 2.09 -16.94 32.24
C MET A 1 2.57 -16.26 30.97
N PRO A 2 1.99 -16.52 29.79
CA PRO A 2 2.42 -15.82 28.58
C PRO A 2 2.18 -14.33 28.77
N GLN A 3 3.22 -13.53 28.56
CA GLN A 3 3.15 -12.08 28.68
C GLN A 3 2.14 -11.59 27.65
N LYS A 4 1.03 -11.00 28.12
CA LYS A 4 0.06 -10.35 27.25
C LYS A 4 0.73 -9.08 26.73
N PHE A 5 1.21 -9.11 25.49
CA PHE A 5 1.71 -7.91 24.84
C PHE A 5 0.58 -6.88 24.75
N GLU A 6 0.94 -5.61 24.92
CA GLU A 6 0.02 -4.47 24.73
C GLU A 6 -0.31 -4.25 23.24
N PHE A 7 0.37 -4.98 22.35
CA PHE A 7 0.29 -4.92 20.91
C PHE A 7 -0.21 -6.28 20.36
N ASP A 8 -1.25 -6.26 19.55
CA ASP A 8 -1.70 -7.43 18.78
C ASP A 8 -0.95 -7.46 17.44
N PRO A 9 -0.03 -8.42 17.22
CA PRO A 9 0.75 -8.49 15.98
C PRO A 9 -0.11 -8.73 14.75
N TYR A 10 -1.33 -9.29 14.89
CA TYR A 10 -2.24 -9.47 13.76
C TYR A 10 -2.78 -8.14 13.21
N GLU A 11 -2.71 -7.04 13.97
CA GLU A 11 -3.01 -5.69 13.46
C GLU A 11 -2.11 -5.32 12.27
N LEU A 12 -0.90 -5.86 12.17
CA LEU A 12 -0.03 -5.66 10.99
C LEU A 12 -0.65 -6.26 9.73
N HIS A 13 -1.32 -7.41 9.85
CA HIS A 13 -1.99 -8.03 8.72
C HIS A 13 -3.20 -7.21 8.28
N ASP A 14 -3.99 -6.75 9.25
CA ASP A 14 -5.18 -5.94 9.00
C ASP A 14 -4.78 -4.60 8.35
N HIS A 15 -3.73 -3.94 8.85
CA HIS A 15 -3.19 -2.72 8.26
C HIS A 15 -2.69 -2.94 6.84
N ALA A 16 -2.00 -4.07 6.57
CA ALA A 16 -1.59 -4.41 5.20
C ALA A 16 -2.79 -4.52 4.26
N GLY A 17 -3.88 -5.16 4.70
CA GLY A 17 -5.12 -5.26 3.92
C GLY A 17 -5.78 -3.88 3.68
N GLN A 18 -5.77 -3.00 4.68
CA GLN A 18 -6.29 -1.64 4.54
C GLN A 18 -5.47 -0.82 3.54
N ILE A 19 -4.14 -0.94 3.55
CA ILE A 19 -3.25 -0.29 2.59
C ILE A 19 -3.54 -0.77 1.17
N GLU A 20 -3.64 -2.09 0.97
CA GLU A 20 -3.96 -2.68 -0.35
C GLU A 20 -5.34 -2.23 -0.87
N SER A 21 -6.34 -2.15 0.02
CA SER A 21 -7.67 -1.65 -0.34
C SER A 21 -7.64 -0.16 -0.71
N ALA A 22 -6.89 0.66 0.04
CA ALA A 22 -6.73 2.08 -0.26
C ALA A 22 -5.98 2.32 -1.58
N ALA A 23 -4.93 1.53 -1.85
CA ALA A 23 -4.18 1.56 -3.12
C ALA A 23 -5.08 1.23 -4.32
N THR A 24 -5.91 0.19 -4.16
CA THR A 24 -6.88 -0.20 -5.19
C THR A 24 -7.89 0.92 -5.45
N GLY A 25 -8.49 1.48 -4.39
CA GLY A 25 -9.45 2.59 -4.53
C GLY A 25 -8.84 3.85 -5.14
N LEU A 26 -7.58 4.16 -4.80
CA LEU A 26 -6.84 5.26 -5.41
C LEU A 26 -6.65 5.04 -6.91
N ARG A 27 -6.23 3.83 -7.33
CA ARG A 27 -6.04 3.51 -8.75
C ARG A 27 -7.35 3.61 -9.53
N GLU A 28 -8.44 3.07 -9.00
CA GLU A 28 -9.76 3.18 -9.63
C GLU A 28 -10.22 4.64 -9.79
N ALA A 29 -10.05 5.45 -8.75
CA ALA A 29 -10.39 6.87 -8.79
C ALA A 29 -9.50 7.66 -9.77
N HIS A 30 -8.21 7.34 -9.81
CA HIS A 30 -7.27 7.92 -10.78
C HIS A 30 -7.70 7.59 -12.20
N ASP A 31 -7.96 6.32 -12.52
CA ASP A 31 -8.30 5.89 -13.88
C ASP A 31 -9.59 6.55 -14.37
N ALA A 32 -10.60 6.64 -13.48
CA ALA A 32 -11.85 7.33 -13.78
C ALA A 32 -11.64 8.83 -14.07
N ALA A 33 -10.84 9.51 -13.24
CA ALA A 33 -10.56 10.93 -13.41
C ALA A 33 -9.67 11.21 -14.63
N HIS A 34 -8.64 10.39 -14.87
CA HIS A 34 -7.76 10.48 -16.02
C HIS A 34 -8.56 10.33 -17.32
N LEU A 35 -9.49 9.36 -17.38
CA LEU A 35 -10.39 9.19 -18.50
C LEU A 35 -11.28 10.43 -18.72
N ALA A 36 -11.91 10.95 -17.67
CA ALA A 36 -12.78 12.12 -17.75
C ALA A 36 -12.03 13.38 -18.23
N LEU A 37 -10.83 13.60 -17.70
CA LEU A 37 -9.97 14.72 -18.09
C LEU A 37 -9.44 14.58 -19.51
N SER A 38 -9.04 13.37 -19.92
CA SER A 38 -8.59 13.08 -21.29
C SER A 38 -9.70 13.30 -22.31
N GLN A 39 -10.95 12.95 -21.97
CA GLN A 39 -12.11 13.25 -22.82
C GLN A 39 -12.36 14.76 -22.91
N SER A 40 -12.30 15.47 -21.78
CA SER A 40 -12.50 16.92 -21.72
C SER A 40 -11.41 17.68 -22.49
N ALA A 41 -10.17 17.20 -22.47
CA ALA A 41 -9.03 17.77 -23.19
C ALA A 41 -9.27 17.84 -24.70
N ARG A 42 -10.04 16.90 -25.27
CA ARG A 42 -10.42 16.93 -26.70
C ARG A 42 -11.20 18.19 -27.08
N GLY A 43 -11.92 18.78 -26.13
CA GLY A 43 -12.65 20.05 -26.32
C GLY A 43 -11.77 21.30 -26.29
N LEU A 44 -10.52 21.20 -25.82
CA LEU A 44 -9.58 22.33 -25.73
C LEU A 44 -8.84 22.63 -27.05
N GLY A 45 -8.97 21.75 -28.05
CA GLY A 45 -8.21 21.83 -29.31
C GLY A 45 -6.72 21.58 -29.13
N GLY A 46 -5.89 22.02 -30.09
CA GLY A 46 -4.44 21.75 -30.14
C GLY A 46 -3.53 22.84 -29.55
N GLY A 47 -4.05 23.68 -28.64
CA GLY A 47 -3.32 24.84 -28.12
C GLY A 47 -2.43 24.55 -26.89
N ALA A 48 -1.72 25.58 -26.43
CA ALA A 48 -0.85 25.50 -25.24
C ALA A 48 -1.56 24.97 -23.98
N ALA A 49 -2.85 25.29 -23.81
CA ALA A 49 -3.65 24.78 -22.70
C ALA A 49 -3.85 23.25 -22.75
N ALA A 50 -4.08 22.69 -23.94
CA ALA A 50 -4.21 21.25 -24.12
C ALA A 50 -2.88 20.52 -23.89
N ALA A 51 -1.77 21.10 -24.36
CA ALA A 51 -0.43 20.57 -24.11
C ALA A 51 -0.08 20.60 -22.61
N ALA A 52 -0.40 21.69 -21.90
CA ALA A 52 -0.18 21.79 -20.47
C ALA A 52 -1.02 20.76 -19.67
N LEU A 53 -2.28 20.56 -20.05
CA LEU A 53 -3.14 19.55 -19.43
C LEU A 53 -2.60 18.14 -19.66
N ALA A 54 -2.17 17.81 -20.88
CA ALA A 54 -1.57 16.51 -21.18
C ALA A 54 -0.29 16.26 -20.36
N GLY A 55 0.56 17.28 -20.21
CA GLY A 55 1.75 17.21 -19.34
C GLY A 55 1.39 16.92 -17.89
N ARG A 56 0.39 17.63 -17.35
CA ARG A 56 -0.08 17.40 -15.96
C ARG A 56 -0.69 16.01 -15.76
N LEU A 57 -1.44 15.51 -16.74
CA LEU A 57 -1.99 14.14 -16.69
C LEU A 57 -0.88 13.08 -16.68
N SER A 58 0.16 13.26 -17.50
CA SER A 58 1.31 12.37 -17.53
C SER A 58 2.10 12.37 -16.22
N ASP A 59 2.35 13.56 -15.64
CA ASP A 59 3.02 13.68 -14.35
C ASP A 59 2.20 13.00 -13.24
N TRP A 60 0.88 13.23 -13.23
CA TRP A 60 -0.02 12.63 -12.25
C TRP A 60 -0.11 11.10 -12.37
N GLU A 61 -0.12 10.57 -13.58
CA GLU A 61 -0.09 9.12 -13.83
C GLU A 61 1.19 8.49 -13.29
N ARG A 62 2.35 9.13 -13.50
CA ARG A 62 3.63 8.68 -12.94
C ARG A 62 3.61 8.70 -11.41
N GLU A 63 3.15 9.79 -10.80
CA GLU A 63 3.07 9.92 -9.34
C GLU A 63 2.15 8.86 -8.72
N THR A 64 1.00 8.60 -9.35
CA THR A 64 0.04 7.59 -8.86
C THR A 64 0.61 6.17 -8.98
N ALA A 65 1.31 5.85 -10.07
CA ALA A 65 1.97 4.55 -10.23
C ALA A 65 3.10 4.33 -9.21
N GLN A 66 3.87 5.37 -8.91
CA GLN A 66 4.88 5.33 -7.85
C GLN A 66 4.23 5.09 -6.49
N MET A 67 3.15 5.82 -6.17
CA MET A 67 2.44 5.67 -4.89
C MET A 67 1.80 4.30 -4.72
N ASP A 68 1.24 3.70 -5.79
CA ASP A 68 0.75 2.30 -5.77
C ASP A 68 1.86 1.32 -5.44
N THR A 69 3.05 1.49 -6.05
CA THR A 69 4.23 0.66 -5.77
C THR A 69 4.65 0.76 -4.30
N GLU A 70 4.78 1.99 -3.79
CA GLU A 70 5.18 2.25 -2.40
C GLU A 70 4.17 1.65 -1.39
N GLN A 71 2.87 1.74 -1.67
CA GLN A 71 1.82 1.18 -0.82
C GLN A 71 1.85 -0.36 -0.81
N VAL A 72 2.04 -1.00 -1.97
CA VAL A 72 2.19 -2.46 -2.05
C VAL A 72 3.43 -2.91 -1.27
N GLU A 73 4.56 -2.22 -1.40
CA GLU A 73 5.76 -2.51 -0.63
C GLU A 73 5.52 -2.35 0.88
N HIS A 74 4.79 -1.30 1.29
CA HIS A 74 4.47 -1.08 2.70
C HIS A 74 3.58 -2.19 3.29
N ALA A 75 2.55 -2.63 2.55
CA ALA A 75 1.72 -3.76 2.94
C ALA A 75 2.53 -5.07 3.06
N GLN A 76 3.44 -5.32 2.11
CA GLN A 76 4.35 -6.48 2.18
C GLN A 76 5.28 -6.41 3.38
N ASN A 77 5.81 -5.23 3.71
CA ASN A 77 6.66 -5.02 4.88
C ASN A 77 5.91 -5.32 6.19
N HIS A 78 4.63 -4.95 6.31
CA HIS A 78 3.80 -5.32 7.44
C HIS A 78 3.61 -6.84 7.56
N ARG A 79 3.25 -7.51 6.46
CA ARG A 79 3.11 -8.99 6.43
C ARG A 79 4.43 -9.69 6.79
N GLY A 80 5.56 -9.21 6.26
CA GLY A 80 6.89 -9.73 6.57
C GLY A 80 7.29 -9.50 8.03
N SER A 81 6.89 -8.39 8.63
CA SER A 81 7.15 -8.08 10.04
C SER A 81 6.35 -9.01 10.96
N LEU A 82 5.09 -9.27 10.65
CA LEU A 82 4.28 -10.28 11.35
C LEU A 82 4.92 -11.67 11.27
N ALA A 83 5.35 -12.10 10.08
CA ALA A 83 5.98 -13.41 9.91
C ALA A 83 7.25 -13.57 10.77
N LYS A 84 8.12 -12.55 10.78
CA LYS A 84 9.33 -12.53 11.63
C LYS A 84 8.99 -12.56 13.12
N TYR A 85 7.93 -11.85 13.52
CA TYR A 85 7.48 -11.86 14.91
C TYR A 85 7.00 -13.25 15.34
N LEU A 86 6.12 -13.89 14.56
CA LEU A 86 5.62 -15.23 14.85
C LEU A 86 6.72 -16.28 14.88
N GLU A 87 7.71 -16.17 13.98
CA GLU A 87 8.89 -17.04 13.98
C GLU A 87 9.71 -16.88 15.28
N GLN A 88 9.92 -15.64 15.72
CA GLN A 88 10.66 -15.36 16.95
C GLN A 88 9.92 -15.89 18.19
N GLU A 89 8.60 -15.71 18.26
CA GLU A 89 7.78 -16.25 19.35
C GLU A 89 7.83 -17.79 19.40
N GLY A 90 7.79 -18.46 18.24
CA GLY A 90 7.95 -19.92 18.17
C GLY A 90 9.32 -20.41 18.69
N LYS A 91 10.40 -19.69 18.34
CA LYS A 91 11.76 -19.97 18.85
C LYS A 91 11.85 -19.74 20.36
N ASN A 92 11.29 -18.64 20.86
CA ASN A 92 11.27 -18.32 22.28
C ASN A 92 10.52 -19.40 23.08
N ALA A 93 9.33 -19.80 22.63
CA ALA A 93 8.53 -20.85 23.27
C ALA A 93 9.28 -22.20 23.31
N THR A 94 9.98 -22.55 22.23
CA THR A 94 10.82 -23.76 22.17
C THR A 94 11.95 -23.69 23.20
N ASN A 95 12.70 -22.59 23.23
CA ASN A 95 13.82 -22.42 24.16
C ASN A 95 13.38 -22.45 25.64
N LEU A 96 12.25 -21.82 25.95
CA LEU A 96 11.66 -21.85 27.30
C LEU A 96 11.25 -23.26 27.71
N ASN A 97 10.63 -24.03 26.81
CA ASN A 97 10.28 -25.43 27.08
C ASN A 97 11.50 -26.34 27.30
N HIS A 98 12.64 -26.03 26.66
CA HIS A 98 13.90 -26.73 26.89
C HIS A 98 14.59 -26.34 28.19
N ALA A 99 14.44 -25.10 28.67
CA ALA A 99 15.07 -24.62 29.90
C ALA A 99 14.36 -25.06 31.20
N VAL A 100 13.13 -25.58 31.10
CA VAL A 100 12.30 -26.00 32.24
C VAL A 100 12.33 -27.53 32.45
N ARG A 101 13.12 -28.27 31.65
CA ARG A 101 13.39 -29.72 31.82
C ARG A 101 14.77 -29.94 32.39
#